data_AF-A7ZGF5-F1
#
_entry.id   AF-A7ZGF5-F1
#
_cell.length_a   1.000
_cell.length_b   1.000
_cell.length_c   1.000
_cell.angle_alpha   90.00
_cell.angle_beta   90.00
_cell.angle_gamma   90.00
#
_symmetry.space_group_name_H-M   'P 1'
#
loop_
_entity.id
_entity.type
_entity.pdbx_description
1 polymer ?
#
loop_
_entity_poly.entity_id
_entity_poly.type
_entity_poly.pdbx_seq_one_letter_code
_entity_poly.pdbx_strand_id
1 'polypeptide(L)'
;MEILELLLDKVKLENCLNLTKVLIENSEEILNVNSTIYSNLSKENYKNFRFDETQNGYIYFQLKNSKIFDLKFEFFELYILIYNNENELTLSFDFNEVNKISLQNFIDFCKKMANALNTKFYYCGLEPAQDTSTQFFTYNGVGKINW
;
A
#
# COMPACT_ATOMS: atom_id res chain seq x y z
N MET A 1 -14.98 -0.82 12.42
CA MET A 1 -14.40 -0.88 11.08
C MET A 1 -13.16 -1.71 11.21
N GLU A 2 -13.06 -2.80 10.46
CA GLU A 2 -11.86 -3.64 10.45
C GLU A 2 -10.99 -3.19 9.27
N ILE A 3 -9.70 -3.00 9.53
CA ILE A 3 -8.75 -2.54 8.51
C ILE A 3 -8.04 -3.78 7.96
N LEU A 4 -8.08 -3.93 6.64
CA LEU A 4 -7.29 -4.92 5.92
C LEU A 4 -6.01 -4.27 5.43
N GLU A 5 -4.87 -4.89 5.70
CA GLU A 5 -3.58 -4.42 5.22
C GLU A 5 -3.00 -5.39 4.18
N LEU A 6 -2.43 -4.83 3.12
CA LEU A 6 -1.48 -5.47 2.23
C LEU A 6 -0.11 -4.86 2.51
N LEU A 7 0.80 -5.64 3.11
CA LEU A 7 2.18 -5.23 3.38
C LEU A 7 3.10 -5.84 2.33
N LEU A 8 3.88 -5.02 1.64
CA LEU A 8 4.92 -5.40 0.70
C LEU A 8 6.28 -5.02 1.29
N ASP A 9 7.10 -6.03 1.56
CA ASP A 9 8.35 -5.90 2.31
C ASP A 9 9.58 -5.97 1.39
N LYS A 10 10.71 -5.43 1.86
CA LYS A 10 12.02 -5.41 1.17
C LYS A 10 11.95 -4.80 -0.22
N VAL A 11 11.23 -3.70 -0.34
CA VAL A 11 11.02 -3.01 -1.60
C VAL A 11 12.09 -1.94 -1.80
N LYS A 12 12.55 -1.75 -3.05
CA LYS A 12 13.41 -0.61 -3.39
C LYS A 12 12.62 0.69 -3.30
N LEU A 13 13.15 1.69 -2.62
CA LEU A 13 12.50 3.00 -2.47
C LEU A 13 12.06 3.60 -3.81
N GLU A 14 12.91 3.53 -4.84
CA GLU A 14 12.58 4.00 -6.19
C GLU A 14 11.29 3.36 -6.73
N ASN A 15 11.10 2.04 -6.52
CA ASN A 15 9.89 1.35 -6.95
C ASN A 15 8.67 1.80 -6.16
N CYS A 16 8.80 1.99 -4.83
CA CYS A 16 7.74 2.55 -4.00
C CYS A 16 7.31 3.93 -4.53
N LEU A 17 8.26 4.83 -4.75
CA LEU A 17 7.99 6.19 -5.20
C LEU A 17 7.37 6.23 -6.60
N ASN A 18 7.84 5.38 -7.52
CA ASN A 18 7.27 5.26 -8.86
C ASN A 18 5.83 4.72 -8.79
N LEU A 19 5.57 3.70 -7.98
CA LEU A 19 4.22 3.19 -7.78
C LEU A 19 3.30 4.25 -7.15
N THR A 20 3.77 4.99 -6.15
CA THR A 20 3.01 6.09 -5.53
C THR A 20 2.55 7.11 -6.56
N LYS A 21 3.43 7.52 -7.49
CA LYS A 21 3.05 8.44 -8.58
C LYS A 21 1.93 7.86 -9.44
N VAL A 22 2.04 6.59 -9.83
CA VAL A 22 1.02 5.89 -10.61
C VAL A 22 -0.30 5.80 -9.83
N LEU A 23 -0.26 5.46 -8.55
CA LEU A 23 -1.46 5.38 -7.71
C LEU A 23 -2.15 6.74 -7.62
N ILE A 24 -1.39 7.80 -7.36
CA ILE A 24 -1.87 9.19 -7.33
C ILE A 24 -2.55 9.59 -8.64
N GLU A 25 -1.95 9.26 -9.78
CA GLU A 25 -2.52 9.57 -11.10
C GLU A 25 -3.81 8.80 -11.40
N ASN A 26 -3.98 7.63 -10.77
CA ASN A 26 -5.17 6.78 -10.93
C ASN A 26 -6.21 6.98 -9.81
N SER A 27 -6.03 8.00 -8.97
CA SER A 27 -6.98 8.42 -7.95
C SER A 27 -7.70 9.70 -8.38
N GLU A 28 -9.01 9.77 -8.16
CA GLU A 28 -9.75 11.00 -8.42
C GLU A 28 -9.34 12.10 -7.42
N GLU A 29 -9.10 11.73 -6.16
CA GLU A 29 -8.76 12.68 -5.11
C GLU A 29 -7.72 12.13 -4.12
N ILE A 30 -6.81 13.00 -3.67
CA ILE A 30 -5.96 12.79 -2.49
C ILE A 30 -6.57 13.57 -1.33
N LEU A 31 -7.01 12.87 -0.29
CA LEU A 31 -7.66 13.50 0.88
C LEU A 31 -6.64 14.09 1.84
N ASN A 32 -5.51 13.40 2.02
CA ASN A 32 -4.44 13.79 2.92
C ASN A 32 -3.10 13.27 2.41
N VAL A 33 -2.03 13.96 2.80
CA VAL A 33 -0.65 13.50 2.62
C VAL A 33 0.17 13.99 3.80
N ASN A 34 1.07 13.14 4.29
CA ASN A 34 1.96 13.47 5.39
C ASN A 34 3.31 12.77 5.22
N SER A 35 4.38 13.38 5.73
CA SER A 35 5.70 12.77 5.76
C SER A 35 6.54 13.33 6.90
N THR A 36 7.34 12.47 7.54
CA THR A 36 8.40 12.92 8.46
C THR A 36 9.69 13.29 7.75
N ILE A 37 9.84 12.86 6.49
CA ILE A 37 11.03 13.10 5.66
C ILE A 37 10.87 14.43 4.93
N TYR A 38 9.65 14.69 4.44
CA TYR A 38 9.36 15.86 3.62
C TYR A 38 8.36 16.79 4.32
N SER A 39 8.88 17.70 5.15
CA SER A 39 8.07 18.66 5.92
C SER A 39 7.21 19.59 5.05
N ASN A 40 7.61 19.81 3.81
CA ASN A 40 6.89 20.64 2.85
C ASN A 40 5.91 19.84 1.97
N LEU A 41 5.85 18.51 2.07
CA LEU A 41 4.92 17.71 1.27
C LEU A 41 3.49 17.95 1.75
N SER A 42 2.60 18.36 0.85
CA SER A 42 1.22 18.71 1.18
C SER A 42 0.24 18.35 0.05
N LYS A 43 -1.07 18.42 0.35
CA LYS A 43 -2.14 18.14 -0.62
C LYS A 43 -2.08 19.09 -1.83
N GLU A 44 -1.50 20.27 -1.65
CA GLU A 44 -1.39 21.30 -2.68
C GLU A 44 -0.22 21.06 -3.65
N ASN A 45 0.82 20.33 -3.23
CA ASN A 45 2.07 20.23 -4.01
C ASN A 45 2.51 18.80 -4.37
N TYR A 46 1.84 17.75 -3.88
CA TYR A 46 2.29 16.36 -4.04
C TYR A 46 2.57 15.95 -5.50
N LYS A 47 1.82 16.48 -6.49
CA LYS A 47 1.99 16.12 -7.92
C LYS A 47 3.34 16.54 -8.50
N ASN A 48 3.88 17.66 -8.01
CA ASN A 48 5.15 18.21 -8.48
C ASN A 48 6.29 17.97 -7.49
N PHE A 49 6.01 17.23 -6.40
CA PHE A 49 6.96 17.01 -5.34
C PHE A 49 8.08 16.07 -5.82
N ARG A 50 9.33 16.47 -5.54
CA ARG A 50 10.50 15.65 -5.84
C ARG A 50 10.88 14.86 -4.60
N PHE A 51 10.95 13.54 -4.76
CA PHE A 51 11.38 12.62 -3.72
C PHE A 51 12.87 12.31 -3.93
N ASP A 52 13.73 13.15 -3.38
CA ASP A 52 15.19 13.13 -3.59
C ASP A 52 15.99 12.85 -2.30
N GLU A 53 15.39 13.04 -1.13
CA GLU A 53 16.03 12.73 0.15
C GLU A 53 15.88 11.27 0.58
N THR A 54 16.97 10.64 1.02
CA THR A 54 16.97 9.30 1.63
C THR A 54 17.26 9.42 3.13
N GLN A 55 16.23 9.68 3.92
CA GLN A 55 16.30 9.63 5.38
C GLN A 55 15.29 8.61 5.90
N ASN A 56 15.56 8.06 7.09
CA ASN A 56 14.60 7.18 7.73
C ASN A 56 13.34 7.95 8.11
N GLY A 57 12.18 7.34 7.94
CA GLY A 57 10.91 7.98 8.22
C GLY A 57 9.78 7.36 7.41
N TYR A 58 8.72 8.13 7.20
CA TYR A 58 7.59 7.67 6.40
C TYR A 58 7.05 8.70 5.42
N ILE A 59 6.31 8.19 4.45
CA ILE A 59 5.45 8.95 3.56
C ILE A 59 4.07 8.29 3.58
N TYR A 60 3.02 9.10 3.71
CA TYR A 60 1.65 8.64 3.86
C TYR A 60 0.71 9.40 2.93
N PHE A 61 -0.23 8.69 2.32
CA PHE A 61 -1.30 9.25 1.49
C PHE A 61 -2.65 8.62 1.84
N GLN A 62 -3.70 9.43 1.82
CA GLN A 62 -5.09 8.96 1.78
C GLN A 62 -5.66 9.21 0.40
N LEU A 63 -6.05 8.15 -0.30
CA LEU A 63 -6.51 8.20 -1.68
C LEU A 63 -7.98 7.82 -1.75
N LYS A 64 -8.73 8.50 -2.63
CA LYS A 64 -10.16 8.31 -2.81
C LYS A 64 -10.50 8.04 -4.27
N ASN A 65 -11.44 7.14 -4.49
CA ASN A 65 -11.94 6.70 -5.79
C ASN A 65 -10.79 6.37 -6.74
N SER A 66 -10.08 5.30 -6.41
CA SER A 66 -8.84 4.94 -7.10
C SER A 66 -9.02 3.67 -7.90
N LYS A 67 -8.43 3.63 -9.09
CA LYS A 67 -8.35 2.40 -9.89
C LYS A 67 -6.93 1.85 -9.85
N ILE A 68 -6.75 0.68 -9.23
CA ILE A 68 -5.44 0.02 -9.16
C ILE A 68 -5.53 -1.29 -9.95
N PHE A 69 -4.82 -1.35 -11.07
CA PHE A 69 -5.00 -2.41 -12.07
C PHE A 69 -6.47 -2.55 -12.50
N ASP A 70 -7.10 -3.67 -12.18
CA ASP A 70 -8.46 -4.02 -12.55
C ASP A 70 -9.46 -3.77 -11.40
N LEU A 71 -8.99 -3.38 -10.22
CA LEU A 71 -9.81 -3.14 -9.04
C LEU A 71 -10.05 -1.65 -8.83
N LYS A 72 -11.23 -1.33 -8.28
CA LYS A 72 -11.60 0.01 -7.85
C LYS A 72 -11.77 0.00 -6.35
N PHE A 73 -11.22 1.03 -5.72
CA PHE A 73 -11.32 1.25 -4.28
C PHE A 73 -11.92 2.63 -4.04
N GLU A 74 -12.97 2.71 -3.23
CA GLU A 74 -13.58 3.96 -2.79
C GLU A 74 -12.61 4.74 -1.92
N PHE A 75 -11.89 4.05 -1.04
CA PHE A 75 -10.88 4.63 -0.17
C PHE A 75 -9.75 3.63 0.14
N PHE A 76 -8.52 4.11 0.15
CA PHE A 76 -7.41 3.37 0.76
C PHE A 76 -6.32 4.31 1.24
N GLU A 77 -5.52 3.81 2.17
CA GLU A 77 -4.34 4.51 2.67
C GLU A 77 -3.09 3.84 2.13
N LEU A 78 -2.10 4.65 1.77
CA LEU A 78 -0.79 4.20 1.33
C LEU A 78 0.24 4.69 2.33
N TYR A 79 1.00 3.77 2.91
CA TYR A 79 2.09 4.07 3.84
C TYR A 79 3.39 3.51 3.29
N ILE A 80 4.44 4.32 3.24
CA ILE A 80 5.79 3.90 2.90
C ILE A 80 6.66 4.12 4.12
N LEU A 81 7.20 3.04 4.69
CA LEU A 81 8.19 3.10 5.75
C LEU A 81 9.59 2.98 5.13
N ILE A 82 10.48 3.89 5.48
CA ILE A 82 11.84 3.98 4.93
C ILE A 82 12.81 3.76 6.09
N TYR A 83 13.56 2.66 6.05
CA TYR A 83 14.56 2.35 7.06
C TYR A 83 15.77 1.61 6.47
N ASN A 84 16.97 2.20 6.55
CA ASN A 84 18.27 1.53 6.30
C ASN A 84 18.30 0.58 5.06
N ASN A 85 17.69 0.99 3.94
CA ASN A 85 17.55 0.25 2.67
C ASN A 85 16.53 -0.90 2.62
N GLU A 86 15.81 -1.17 3.70
CA GLU A 86 14.65 -2.06 3.73
C GLU A 86 13.40 -1.20 3.86
N ASN A 87 12.68 -1.03 2.75
CA ASN A 87 11.46 -0.23 2.74
C ASN A 87 10.26 -1.15 2.71
N GLU A 88 9.22 -0.73 3.43
CA GLU A 88 7.93 -1.38 3.44
C GLU A 88 6.92 -0.46 2.77
N LEU A 89 6.02 -1.05 1.98
CA LEU A 89 4.89 -0.36 1.40
C LEU A 89 3.61 -1.07 1.85
N THR A 90 2.76 -0.36 2.56
CA THR A 90 1.49 -0.87 3.08
C THR A 90 0.33 -0.17 2.40
N LEU A 91 -0.64 -0.94 1.92
CA LEU A 91 -1.96 -0.43 1.56
C LEU A 91 -2.98 -0.88 2.61
N SER A 92 -3.72 0.06 3.17
CA SER A 92 -4.74 -0.20 4.17
C SER A 92 -6.12 0.14 3.63
N PHE A 93 -7.09 -0.76 3.80
CA PHE A 93 -8.44 -0.68 3.24
C PHE A 93 -9.50 -0.94 4.31
N ASP A 94 -10.74 -0.48 4.11
CA ASP A 94 -11.88 -1.01 4.87
C ASP A 94 -12.12 -2.46 4.43
N PHE A 95 -12.02 -3.39 5.37
CA PHE A 95 -12.22 -4.81 5.09
C PHE A 95 -13.61 -5.08 4.49
N ASN A 96 -14.66 -4.36 4.92
CA ASN A 96 -16.01 -4.55 4.38
C ASN A 96 -16.14 -4.15 2.91
N GLU A 97 -15.29 -3.24 2.45
CA GLU A 97 -15.21 -2.88 1.05
C GLU A 97 -14.53 -4.01 0.25
N VAL A 98 -13.38 -4.46 0.74
CA VAL A 98 -12.54 -5.43 0.03
C VAL A 98 -13.15 -6.83 0.04
N ASN A 99 -13.85 -7.25 1.10
CA ASN A 99 -14.47 -8.57 1.19
C ASN A 99 -15.57 -8.80 0.12
N LYS A 100 -16.06 -7.73 -0.52
CA LYS A 100 -16.95 -7.85 -1.70
C LYS A 100 -16.21 -8.43 -2.93
N ILE A 101 -14.88 -8.39 -2.94
CA ILE A 101 -14.02 -8.94 -3.97
C ILE A 101 -13.71 -10.39 -3.61
N SER A 102 -13.78 -11.30 -4.59
CA SER A 102 -13.40 -12.70 -4.33
C SER A 102 -11.93 -12.76 -3.88
N LEU A 103 -11.65 -13.61 -2.88
CA LEU A 103 -10.30 -13.80 -2.35
C LEU A 103 -9.26 -14.03 -3.46
N GLN A 104 -9.59 -14.85 -4.46
CA GLN A 104 -8.69 -15.15 -5.57
C GLN A 104 -8.35 -13.91 -6.39
N ASN A 105 -9.34 -13.07 -6.71
CA ASN A 105 -9.10 -11.82 -7.42
C ASN A 105 -8.23 -10.85 -6.61
N PHE A 106 -8.43 -10.80 -5.28
CA PHE A 106 -7.62 -9.96 -4.42
C PHE A 106 -6.17 -10.48 -4.29
N ILE A 107 -5.97 -11.80 -4.17
CA ILE A 107 -4.65 -12.44 -4.22
C ILE A 107 -3.93 -12.10 -5.53
N ASP A 108 -4.63 -12.17 -6.67
CA ASP A 108 -4.02 -11.87 -7.96
C ASP A 108 -3.69 -10.38 -8.12
N PHE A 109 -4.49 -9.49 -7.52
CA PHE A 109 -4.13 -8.08 -7.34
C PHE A 109 -2.85 -7.91 -6.52
N CYS A 110 -2.74 -8.57 -5.36
CA CYS A 110 -1.55 -8.51 -4.52
C CYS A 110 -0.29 -9.00 -5.24
N LYS A 111 -0.41 -10.07 -6.05
CA LYS A 111 0.69 -10.55 -6.90
C LYS A 111 1.11 -9.53 -7.95
N LYS A 112 0.15 -8.85 -8.59
CA LYS A 112 0.46 -7.76 -9.55
C LYS A 112 1.19 -6.61 -8.86
N MET A 113 0.77 -6.22 -7.66
CA MET A 113 1.46 -5.22 -6.83
C MET A 113 2.90 -5.64 -6.50
N ALA A 114 3.08 -6.87 -6.00
CA ALA A 114 4.39 -7.41 -5.65
C ALA A 114 5.34 -7.46 -6.86
N ASN A 115 4.83 -7.88 -8.02
CA ASN A 115 5.57 -7.87 -9.28
C ASN A 115 5.96 -6.44 -9.71
N ALA A 116 5.04 -5.47 -9.60
CA ALA A 116 5.34 -4.06 -9.94
C ALA A 116 6.42 -3.46 -9.03
N LEU A 117 6.48 -3.89 -7.77
CA LEU A 117 7.50 -3.48 -6.81
C LEU A 117 8.79 -4.31 -6.86
N ASN A 118 8.81 -5.38 -7.67
CA ASN A 118 9.90 -6.34 -7.74
C ASN A 118 10.26 -6.94 -6.36
N THR A 119 9.23 -7.27 -5.57
CA THR A 119 9.39 -8.02 -4.32
C THR A 119 8.65 -9.35 -4.40
N LYS A 120 9.16 -10.34 -3.65
CA LYS A 120 8.46 -11.61 -3.41
C LYS A 120 7.82 -11.67 -2.03
N PHE A 121 8.06 -10.68 -1.17
CA PHE A 121 7.61 -10.68 0.21
C PHE A 121 6.38 -9.80 0.33
N TYR A 122 5.21 -10.43 0.44
CA TYR A 122 3.96 -9.74 0.71
C TYR A 122 3.08 -10.56 1.65
N TYR A 123 2.27 -9.86 2.44
CA TYR A 123 1.39 -10.40 3.46
C TYR A 123 0.06 -9.65 3.40
N CYS A 124 -1.04 -10.36 3.63
CA CYS A 124 -2.34 -9.74 3.76
C CYS A 124 -3.07 -10.27 4.99
N GLY A 125 -3.54 -9.37 5.84
CA GLY A 125 -4.16 -9.68 7.12
C GLY A 125 -4.96 -8.49 7.65
N LEU A 126 -5.71 -8.72 8.72
CA LEU A 126 -6.25 -7.60 9.50
C LEU A 126 -5.09 -6.84 10.14
N GLU A 127 -5.21 -5.53 10.22
CA GLU A 127 -4.21 -4.67 10.84
C GLU A 127 -3.88 -5.14 12.28
N PRO A 128 -2.59 -5.30 12.64
CA PRO A 128 -1.42 -5.17 11.77
C PRO A 128 -1.18 -6.45 10.93
N ALA A 129 -0.94 -6.32 9.63
CA ALA A 129 -0.72 -7.48 8.74
C ALA A 129 0.49 -8.36 9.10
N GLN A 130 1.38 -7.88 9.97
CA GLN A 130 2.51 -8.66 10.50
C GLN A 130 2.07 -9.75 11.50
N ASP A 131 0.88 -9.63 12.10
CA ASP A 131 0.34 -10.64 13.01
C ASP A 131 -0.10 -11.89 12.22
N THR A 132 0.70 -12.95 12.33
CA THR A 132 0.43 -14.22 11.65
C THR A 132 -0.89 -14.89 12.04
N SER A 133 -1.49 -14.52 13.18
CA SER A 133 -2.77 -15.08 13.62
C SER A 133 -3.97 -14.51 12.85
N THR A 134 -3.81 -13.33 12.26
CA THR A 134 -4.86 -12.60 11.51
C THR A 134 -4.56 -12.48 10.01
N GLN A 135 -3.58 -13.24 9.50
CA GLN A 135 -3.23 -13.28 8.09
C GLN A 135 -4.16 -14.18 7.28
N PHE A 136 -4.78 -13.61 6.24
CA PHE A 136 -5.55 -14.34 5.23
C PHE A 136 -4.65 -15.08 4.26
N PHE A 137 -3.50 -14.49 3.88
CA PHE A 137 -2.50 -15.13 3.04
C PHE A 137 -1.15 -14.42 3.10
N THR A 138 -0.13 -15.12 2.65
CA THR A 138 1.24 -14.62 2.49
C THR A 138 1.78 -15.07 1.14
N TYR A 139 2.97 -14.60 0.77
CA TYR A 139 3.70 -15.09 -0.40
C TYR A 139 3.94 -16.62 -0.40
N ASN A 140 3.84 -17.31 0.75
CA ASN A 140 4.00 -18.75 0.87
C ASN A 140 2.67 -19.54 0.80
N GLY A 141 1.52 -18.87 0.68
CA GLY A 141 0.21 -19.52 0.56
C GLY A 141 -0.89 -18.86 1.40
N VAL A 142 -2.06 -19.50 1.40
CA VAL A 142 -3.23 -19.06 2.16
C VAL A 142 -3.00 -19.31 3.66
N GLY A 143 -3.40 -18.32 4.46
CA GLY A 143 -3.34 -18.33 5.92
C GLY A 143 -4.46 -19.16 6.55
N LYS A 144 -4.68 -18.94 7.85
CA LYS A 144 -5.56 -19.80 8.68
C LYS A 144 -6.97 -19.25 8.89
N ILE A 145 -7.22 -18.02 8.49
CA ILE A 145 -8.51 -17.35 8.68
C ILE A 145 -9.30 -17.28 7.37
N ASN A 146 -10.63 -17.33 7.49
CA ASN A 146 -11.54 -17.24 6.35
C ASN A 146 -11.69 -15.79 5.91
N TRP A 147 -11.61 -15.57 4.59
CA TRP A 147 -11.99 -14.35 3.91
C TRP A 147 -13.49 -14.07 4.05
#